data_AF-A0A7S0KXU5-F1
#
_entry.id   AF-A0A7S0KXU5-F1
#
_cell.length_a   1.000
_cell.length_b   1.000
_cell.length_c   1.000
_cell.angle_alpha   90.00
_cell.angle_beta   90.00
_cell.angle_gamma   90.00
#
_symmetry.space_group_name_H-M   'P 1'
#
loop_
_entity.id
_entity.type
_entity.pdbx_description
1 polymer ?
#
loop_
_entity_poly.entity_id
_entity_poly.type
_entity_poly.pdbx_seq_one_letter_code
_entity_poly.pdbx_strand_id
1 'polypeptide(L)'
;MGTYLSTPVLEKGEESGENLDCPVTPLAWGVVDMQGWRKTMEDGHVACLDVEVPPHLDPKDDARQTAKIFGVFDGHGGPEVARFAQLYLVDVITKMATWKTNGGEEKDPV
;
A
#
# COMPACT_ATOMS: atom_id res chain seq x y z
N MET A 1 -10.02 30.74 -14.12
CA MET A 1 -9.42 29.50 -14.65
C MET A 1 -9.86 28.34 -13.77
N GLY A 2 -10.62 27.40 -14.33
CA GLY A 2 -11.26 26.30 -13.60
C GLY A 2 -10.28 25.24 -13.08
N THR A 3 -10.80 24.13 -12.59
CA THR A 3 -10.05 22.99 -12.00
C THR A 3 -9.31 22.12 -13.01
N TYR A 4 -9.53 22.31 -14.30
CA TYR A 4 -8.96 21.51 -15.38
C TYR A 4 -7.87 22.23 -16.17
N LEU A 5 -6.93 21.45 -16.70
CA LEU A 5 -5.94 21.88 -17.70
C LEU A 5 -6.60 22.07 -19.08
N SER A 6 -5.93 22.81 -19.97
CA SER A 6 -6.36 22.96 -21.38
C SER A 6 -6.09 21.71 -22.22
N THR A 7 -5.12 20.90 -21.83
CA THR A 7 -4.74 19.62 -22.44
C THR A 7 -4.38 18.65 -21.32
N PRO A 8 -4.65 17.34 -21.48
CA PRO A 8 -4.32 16.37 -20.45
C PRO A 8 -2.82 16.10 -20.40
N VAL A 9 -2.31 15.81 -19.21
CA VAL A 9 -1.00 15.17 -19.02
C VAL A 9 -1.17 13.68 -19.27
N LEU A 10 -0.50 13.18 -20.30
CA LEU A 10 -0.61 11.79 -20.78
C LEU A 10 0.55 10.90 -20.31
N GLU A 11 1.54 11.46 -19.60
CA GLU A 11 2.65 10.72 -19.02
C GLU A 11 2.12 9.63 -18.09
N LYS A 12 2.69 8.44 -18.23
CA LYS A 12 2.34 7.25 -17.45
C LYS A 12 3.42 7.03 -16.40
N GLY A 13 3.03 7.09 -15.14
CA GLY A 13 3.83 6.51 -14.06
C GLY A 13 3.61 5.02 -14.10
N GLU A 14 4.66 4.23 -14.35
CA GLU A 14 4.56 2.77 -14.43
C GLU A 14 5.49 2.14 -13.40
N GLU A 15 4.99 1.16 -12.67
CA GLU A 15 5.79 0.36 -11.75
C GLU A 15 5.34 -1.10 -11.86
N SER A 16 6.27 -2.04 -11.72
CA SER A 16 5.96 -3.46 -11.72
C SER A 16 6.96 -4.21 -10.86
N GLY A 17 6.58 -5.42 -10.46
CA GLY A 17 7.43 -6.29 -9.66
C GLY A 17 6.87 -7.68 -9.56
N GLU A 18 7.64 -8.57 -8.96
CA GLU A 18 7.28 -9.97 -8.82
C GLU A 18 7.88 -10.59 -7.57
N ASN A 19 7.21 -11.62 -7.07
CA ASN A 19 7.69 -12.53 -6.04
C ASN A 19 7.20 -13.93 -6.43
N LEU A 20 7.82 -14.49 -7.47
CA LEU A 20 7.47 -15.81 -8.01
C LEU A 20 8.06 -16.97 -7.21
N ASP A 21 9.06 -16.69 -6.36
CA ASP A 21 9.70 -17.68 -5.49
C ASP A 21 8.91 -17.94 -4.19
N CYS A 22 7.82 -17.20 -3.95
CA CYS A 22 6.95 -17.44 -2.79
C CYS A 22 6.30 -18.83 -2.91
N PRO A 23 6.58 -19.78 -2.00
CA PRO A 23 6.09 -21.16 -2.14
C PRO A 23 4.57 -21.27 -1.98
N VAL A 24 3.95 -20.32 -1.29
CA VAL A 24 2.51 -20.31 -1.00
C VAL A 24 1.73 -19.48 -2.02
N THR A 25 2.23 -18.31 -2.42
CA THR A 25 1.49 -17.35 -3.26
C THR A 25 2.43 -16.62 -4.23
N PRO A 26 2.93 -17.30 -5.27
CA PRO A 26 3.74 -16.66 -6.30
C PRO A 26 2.90 -15.63 -7.07
N LEU A 27 3.44 -14.42 -7.24
CA LEU A 27 2.69 -13.30 -7.83
C LEU A 27 3.61 -12.36 -8.62
N ALA A 28 3.12 -11.88 -9.77
CA ALA A 28 3.64 -10.72 -10.47
C ALA A 28 2.57 -9.62 -10.49
N TRP A 29 2.98 -8.35 -10.48
CA TRP A 29 2.08 -7.21 -10.45
C TRP A 29 2.60 -6.05 -11.31
N GLY A 30 1.69 -5.17 -11.67
CA GLY A 30 2.00 -3.90 -12.34
C GLY A 30 0.95 -2.86 -11.99
N VAL A 31 1.36 -1.59 -11.99
CA VAL A 31 0.51 -0.42 -11.76
C VAL A 31 0.87 0.65 -12.78
N VAL A 32 -0.16 1.39 -13.22
CA VAL A 32 0.01 2.55 -14.06
C VAL A 32 -0.88 3.68 -13.56
N ASP A 33 -0.30 4.86 -13.38
CA ASP A 33 -1.02 6.08 -13.00
C ASP A 33 -0.87 7.18 -14.08
N MET A 34 -1.80 8.13 -14.11
CA MET A 34 -1.82 9.24 -15.07
C MET A 34 -2.65 10.41 -14.55
N GLN A 35 -2.06 11.60 -14.50
CA GLN A 35 -2.73 12.82 -14.02
C GLN A 35 -3.95 13.24 -14.87
N GLY A 36 -3.86 13.09 -16.18
CA GLY A 36 -4.94 13.49 -17.10
C GLY A 36 -5.22 14.99 -17.05
N TRP A 37 -6.49 15.36 -16.90
CA TRP A 37 -6.96 16.75 -17.00
C TRP A 37 -6.86 17.55 -15.71
N ARG A 38 -6.51 16.92 -14.58
CA ARG A 38 -6.38 17.61 -13.28
C ARG A 38 -5.12 18.47 -13.28
N LYS A 39 -5.11 19.52 -12.44
CA LYS A 39 -3.93 20.41 -12.29
C LYS A 39 -2.74 19.71 -11.63
N THR A 40 -3.03 18.77 -10.75
CA THR A 40 -2.07 18.07 -9.88
C THR A 40 -2.41 16.59 -9.91
N MET A 41 -1.36 15.75 -9.85
CA MET A 41 -1.51 14.33 -9.57
C MET A 41 -1.54 14.14 -8.05
N GLU A 42 -2.71 13.80 -7.52
CA GLU A 42 -2.95 13.66 -6.08
C GLU A 42 -2.98 12.21 -5.61
N ASP A 43 -3.04 11.25 -6.54
CA ASP A 43 -3.07 9.84 -6.19
C ASP A 43 -1.70 9.34 -5.71
N GLY A 44 -1.72 8.23 -4.96
CA GLY A 44 -0.55 7.43 -4.62
C GLY A 44 -0.92 5.95 -4.59
N HIS A 45 0.08 5.07 -4.64
CA HIS A 45 -0.13 3.62 -4.58
C HIS A 45 0.92 2.92 -3.74
N VAL A 46 0.59 1.74 -3.23
CA VAL A 46 1.55 0.86 -2.56
C VAL A 46 1.43 -0.55 -3.15
N ALA A 47 2.56 -1.20 -3.37
CA ALA A 47 2.68 -2.60 -3.72
C ALA A 47 3.84 -3.21 -2.93
N CYS A 48 3.53 -3.95 -1.86
CA CYS A 48 4.51 -4.55 -0.97
C CYS A 48 4.29 -6.07 -0.93
N LEU A 49 5.35 -6.84 -1.22
CA LEU A 49 5.25 -8.28 -1.45
C LEU A 49 5.80 -9.14 -0.29
N ASP A 50 6.31 -8.53 0.76
CA ASP A 50 7.11 -9.17 1.80
C ASP A 50 6.66 -8.76 3.21
N VAL A 51 5.35 -8.66 3.41
CA VAL A 51 4.78 -8.30 4.71
C VAL A 51 4.75 -9.52 5.62
N GLU A 52 5.55 -9.54 6.67
CA GLU A 52 5.56 -10.63 7.65
C GLU A 52 4.20 -10.76 8.37
N VAL A 53 3.61 -11.95 8.34
CA VAL A 53 2.33 -12.26 8.99
C VAL A 53 2.58 -12.94 10.34
N PRO A 54 2.11 -12.36 11.45
CA PRO A 54 2.23 -12.97 12.76
C PRO A 54 1.44 -14.29 12.85
N PRO A 55 1.97 -15.33 13.53
CA PRO A 55 1.36 -16.67 13.54
C PRO A 55 -0.09 -16.75 14.05
N HIS A 56 -0.53 -15.79 14.86
CA HIS A 56 -1.91 -15.76 15.35
C HIS A 56 -2.92 -15.25 14.32
N LEU A 57 -2.48 -14.53 13.28
CA LEU A 57 -3.34 -14.08 12.18
C LEU A 57 -3.51 -15.16 11.11
N ASP A 58 -2.52 -16.04 10.93
CA ASP A 58 -2.64 -17.26 10.14
C ASP A 58 -2.07 -18.48 10.88
N PRO A 59 -2.89 -19.14 11.72
CA PRO A 59 -2.46 -20.28 12.52
C PRO A 59 -2.35 -21.59 11.72
N LYS A 60 -2.59 -21.57 10.40
CA LYS A 60 -2.69 -22.78 9.57
C LYS A 60 -1.39 -23.23 8.93
N ASP A 61 -0.28 -22.50 9.10
CA ASP A 61 0.93 -22.76 8.34
C ASP A 61 2.21 -22.67 9.19
N ASP A 62 2.99 -23.76 9.18
CA ASP A 62 4.29 -23.85 9.86
C ASP A 62 5.40 -23.12 9.07
N ALA A 63 5.12 -22.66 7.85
CA ALA A 63 6.02 -21.83 7.06
C ALA A 63 5.81 -20.33 7.35
N ARG A 64 6.90 -19.57 7.44
CA ARG A 64 6.87 -18.10 7.61
C ARG A 64 6.18 -17.46 6.40
N GLN A 65 4.89 -17.17 6.54
CA GLN A 65 4.10 -16.59 5.46
C GLN A 65 4.36 -15.08 5.34
N THR A 66 4.47 -14.62 4.10
CA THR A 66 4.47 -13.19 3.76
C THR A 66 3.18 -12.82 3.06
N ALA A 67 2.44 -11.87 3.63
CA ALA A 67 1.32 -11.23 2.97
C ALA A 67 1.80 -10.29 1.86
N LYS A 68 0.89 -10.03 0.92
CA LYS A 68 1.05 -9.06 -0.16
C LYS A 68 0.02 -7.94 0.08
N ILE A 69 0.47 -6.69 0.14
CA ILE A 69 -0.40 -5.53 0.33
C ILE A 69 -0.35 -4.66 -0.90
N PHE A 70 -1.53 -4.38 -1.46
CA PHE A 70 -1.73 -3.44 -2.56
C PHE A 70 -2.75 -2.39 -2.14
N GLY A 71 -2.50 -1.13 -2.50
CA GLY A 71 -3.42 -0.03 -2.21
C GLY A 71 -3.30 1.10 -3.22
N VAL A 72 -4.41 1.77 -3.49
CA VAL A 72 -4.51 2.99 -4.28
C VAL A 72 -5.19 4.04 -3.43
N PHE A 73 -4.61 5.23 -3.37
CA PHE A 73 -5.05 6.35 -2.54
C PHE A 73 -5.40 7.51 -3.45
N ASP A 74 -6.67 7.93 -3.45
CA ASP A 74 -7.17 9.10 -4.19
C ASP A 74 -7.05 10.33 -3.28
N GLY A 75 -6.13 11.25 -3.60
CA GLY A 75 -5.93 12.48 -2.85
C GLY A 75 -7.01 13.51 -3.17
N HIS A 76 -7.48 14.23 -2.15
CA HIS A 76 -8.46 15.30 -2.31
C HIS A 76 -8.04 16.56 -1.55
N GLY A 77 -7.60 17.57 -2.31
CA GLY A 77 -7.14 18.84 -1.74
C GLY A 77 -5.63 18.88 -1.52
N GLY A 78 -4.89 17.98 -2.16
CA GLY A 78 -3.44 17.87 -2.10
C GLY A 78 -2.95 16.41 -2.08
N PRO A 79 -1.73 16.13 -2.56
CA PRO A 79 -1.17 14.78 -2.62
C PRO A 79 -0.61 14.27 -1.27
N GLU A 80 -0.51 15.13 -0.25
CA GLU A 80 0.31 14.87 0.94
C GLU A 80 -0.17 13.65 1.72
N VAL A 81 -1.49 13.49 1.92
CA VAL A 81 -2.06 12.37 2.67
C VAL A 81 -1.99 11.07 1.88
N ALA A 82 -2.26 11.10 0.57
CA ALA A 82 -2.13 9.94 -0.30
C ALA A 82 -0.68 9.43 -0.35
N ARG A 83 0.30 10.34 -0.48
CA ARG A 83 1.73 10.02 -0.43
C ARG A 83 2.17 9.51 0.94
N PHE A 84 1.64 10.09 2.03
CA PHE A 84 1.90 9.58 3.37
C PHE A 84 1.38 8.15 3.51
N ALA A 85 0.17 7.86 3.06
CA ALA A 85 -0.39 6.51 3.09
C ALA A 85 0.44 5.53 2.25
N GLN A 86 0.86 5.92 1.04
CA GLN A 86 1.77 5.13 0.20
C GLN A 86 3.08 4.75 0.93
N LEU A 87 3.67 5.68 1.68
CA LEU A 87 4.94 5.45 2.36
C LEU A 87 4.81 4.69 3.69
N TYR A 88 3.74 4.92 4.44
CA TYR A 88 3.68 4.54 5.86
C TYR A 88 2.54 3.58 6.22
N LEU A 89 1.55 3.34 5.35
CA LEU A 89 0.40 2.50 5.73
C LEU A 89 0.82 1.09 6.16
N VAL A 90 1.71 0.44 5.40
CA VAL A 90 2.19 -0.92 5.71
C VAL A 90 2.96 -0.95 7.04
N ASP A 91 3.81 0.04 7.28
CA ASP A 91 4.56 0.19 8.53
C ASP A 91 3.64 0.42 9.72
N VAL A 92 2.63 1.29 9.58
CA VAL A 92 1.64 1.55 10.63
C VAL A 92 0.87 0.28 10.95
N ILE A 93 0.30 -0.40 9.95
CA ILE A 93 -0.47 -1.64 10.14
C ILE A 93 0.37 -2.69 10.87
N THR A 94 1.60 -2.92 10.41
CA THR A 94 2.49 -3.94 11.01
C THR A 94 2.97 -3.58 12.42
N LYS A 95 2.93 -2.29 12.78
CA LYS A 95 3.25 -1.81 14.14
C LYS A 95 2.08 -1.88 15.12
N MET A 96 0.84 -1.98 14.66
CA MET A 96 -0.34 -2.01 15.53
C MET A 96 -0.33 -3.23 16.47
N ALA A 97 -0.79 -3.03 17.71
CA ALA A 97 -0.89 -4.09 18.72
C ALA A 97 -1.75 -5.26 18.23
N THR A 98 -2.84 -4.96 17.51
CA THR A 98 -3.75 -5.95 16.91
C THR A 98 -3.13 -6.74 15.76
N TRP A 99 -2.09 -6.20 15.11
CA TRP A 99 -1.33 -6.95 14.12
C TRP A 99 -0.34 -7.88 14.79
N LYS A 100 0.36 -7.40 15.83
CA LYS A 100 1.43 -8.14 16.52
C LYS A 100 0.91 -9.20 17.48
N THR A 101 -0.24 -8.98 18.08
CA THR A 101 -0.79 -9.80 19.16
C THR A 101 -2.27 -10.09 18.94
N ASN A 102 -2.75 -11.19 19.52
CA ASN A 102 -4.13 -11.66 19.41
C ASN A 102 -5.13 -10.82 20.24
N GLY A 103 -5.10 -9.49 20.12
CA GLY A 103 -6.01 -8.57 20.79
C GLY A 103 -5.81 -8.44 22.31
N GLY A 104 -4.63 -8.76 22.84
CA GLY A 104 -4.29 -8.48 24.23
C GLY A 104 -4.06 -6.97 24.40
N GLU A 105 -4.83 -6.32 25.26
CA GLU A 105 -4.73 -4.89 25.56
C GLU A 105 -3.28 -4.46 25.83
N GLU A 106 -2.67 -3.74 24.89
CA GLU A 106 -1.45 -2.99 25.16
C GLU A 106 -1.89 -1.67 25.81
N LYS A 107 -1.66 -1.53 27.12
CA LYS A 107 -1.90 -0.26 27.82
C LYS A 107 -0.93 0.77 27.26
N ASP A 108 -1.46 1.83 26.66
CA ASP A 108 -0.69 2.95 26.15
C ASP A 108 0.34 3.41 27.19
N PRO A 109 1.64 3.51 26.84
CA PRO A 109 2.61 4.15 27.71
C PRO A 109 2.33 5.66 27.71
N VAL A 110 1.91 6.16 28.88
CA VAL A 110 1.82 7.59 29.21
C VAL A 110 3.19 8.25 29.15
#